data_AF-A0A7T0BQZ6-F1
#
_entry.id   AF-A0A7T0BQZ6-F1
#
_cell.length_a   1.000
_cell.length_b   1.000
_cell.length_c   1.000
_cell.angle_alpha   90.00
_cell.angle_beta   90.00
_cell.angle_gamma   90.00
#
_symmetry.space_group_name_H-M   'P 1'
#
loop_
_entity.id
_entity.type
_entity.pdbx_description
1 polymer ?
#
loop_
_entity_poly.entity_id
_entity_poly.type
_entity_poly.pdbx_seq_one_letter_code
_entity_poly.pdbx_strand_id
1 'polypeptide(L)'
;MALAGPIVAGLFLLAALYCGTDPFNHRPMAKFPGFEVYPVELPPWSELPAARDAENRLQKAELRFVNQVQGPESITFDPLGRGPYTGVADGRILFWNGESWSDFAYTSQNRSGLCDPKPSLFSYLENEHICGRPLGLRFNKKTGDLYIADAYFGLLKVGPEGGVATPLTTEAEGVPFKFTNDLDIDEDGSIYFTDSSFNFQRRYCSFISPEF
;
A
#
# COMPACT_ATOMS: atom_id res chain seq x y z
N MET A 1 14.65 -21.74 -47.15
CA MET A 1 14.60 -21.01 -45.87
C MET A 1 13.15 -20.79 -45.40
N ALA A 2 12.34 -21.86 -45.24
CA ALA A 2 10.90 -21.72 -44.96
C ALA A 2 10.43 -22.46 -43.69
N LEU A 3 11.31 -23.16 -42.97
CA LEU A 3 10.96 -23.96 -41.79
C LEU A 3 11.11 -23.21 -40.45
N ALA A 4 11.68 -22.00 -40.44
CA ALA A 4 11.93 -21.27 -39.19
C ALA A 4 10.65 -20.68 -38.58
N GLY A 5 9.71 -20.19 -39.41
CA GLY A 5 8.46 -19.58 -38.94
C GLY A 5 7.54 -20.54 -38.16
N PRO A 6 7.24 -21.75 -38.66
CA PRO A 6 6.40 -22.72 -37.97
C PRO A 6 7.01 -23.23 -36.65
N ILE A 7 8.34 -23.42 -36.62
CA ILE A 7 9.05 -23.85 -35.42
C ILE A 7 8.99 -22.76 -34.34
N VAL A 8 9.21 -21.51 -34.71
CA VAL A 8 9.12 -20.37 -33.80
C VAL A 8 7.69 -20.20 -33.27
N ALA A 9 6.67 -20.31 -34.12
CA ALA A 9 5.27 -20.26 -33.69
C ALA A 9 4.90 -21.41 -32.73
N GLY A 10 5.40 -22.63 -32.99
CA GLY A 10 5.23 -23.77 -32.10
C GLY A 10 5.88 -23.56 -30.73
N LEU A 11 7.09 -22.98 -30.69
CA LEU A 11 7.76 -22.63 -29.44
C LEU A 11 6.99 -21.57 -28.64
N PHE A 12 6.44 -20.55 -29.29
CA PHE A 12 5.60 -19.55 -28.63
C PHE A 12 4.32 -20.16 -28.05
N LEU A 13 3.67 -21.06 -28.78
CA LEU A 13 2.46 -21.74 -28.29
C LEU A 13 2.77 -22.63 -27.08
N LEU A 14 3.88 -23.37 -27.12
CA LEU A 14 4.35 -24.18 -25.99
C LEU A 14 4.72 -23.32 -24.77
N ALA A 15 5.39 -22.18 -24.99
CA ALA A 15 5.69 -21.24 -23.91
C ALA A 15 4.41 -20.64 -23.31
N ALA A 16 3.43 -20.26 -24.13
CA ALA A 16 2.13 -19.76 -23.67
C ALA A 16 1.36 -20.81 -22.86
N LEU A 17 1.33 -22.06 -23.33
CA LEU A 17 0.72 -23.19 -22.61
C LEU A 17 1.45 -23.47 -21.29
N TYR A 18 2.78 -23.42 -21.29
CA TYR A 18 3.59 -23.58 -20.09
C TYR A 18 3.31 -22.47 -19.06
N CYS A 19 3.30 -21.20 -19.47
CA CYS A 19 2.98 -20.07 -18.60
C CYS A 19 1.51 -20.12 -18.10
N GLY A 20 0.58 -20.50 -18.98
CA GLY A 20 -0.85 -20.54 -18.69
C GLY A 20 -1.25 -21.68 -17.75
N THR A 21 -0.64 -22.85 -17.88
CA THR A 21 -0.92 -24.01 -17.04
C THR A 21 0.01 -24.15 -15.84
N ASP A 22 1.19 -23.54 -15.88
CA ASP A 22 2.25 -23.62 -14.85
C ASP A 22 2.44 -25.04 -14.28
N PRO A 23 2.78 -26.02 -15.13
CA PRO A 23 2.73 -27.44 -14.76
C PRO A 23 3.73 -27.83 -13.66
N PHE A 24 4.68 -26.95 -13.34
CA PHE A 24 5.71 -27.16 -12.32
C PHE A 24 5.57 -26.21 -11.12
N ASN A 25 4.49 -25.42 -11.04
CA ASN A 25 4.26 -24.50 -9.93
C ASN A 25 5.41 -23.49 -9.74
N HIS A 26 5.88 -22.89 -10.84
CA HIS A 26 6.91 -21.85 -10.84
C HIS A 26 6.34 -20.47 -10.52
N ARG A 27 5.02 -20.28 -10.53
CA ARG A 27 4.41 -19.00 -10.13
C ARG A 27 4.81 -18.64 -8.69
N PRO A 28 5.02 -17.36 -8.39
CA PRO A 28 5.37 -16.89 -7.04
C PRO A 28 4.42 -17.39 -5.95
N MET A 29 3.14 -17.61 -6.31
CA MET A 29 2.07 -18.00 -5.40
C MET A 29 1.75 -19.50 -5.38
N ALA A 30 2.37 -20.32 -6.23
CA ALA A 30 1.93 -21.71 -6.43
C ALA A 30 2.15 -22.63 -5.21
N LYS A 31 3.00 -22.22 -4.26
CA LYS A 31 3.25 -22.93 -3.00
C LYS A 31 2.71 -22.18 -1.78
N PHE A 32 1.95 -21.10 -1.99
CA PHE A 32 1.45 -20.30 -0.89
C PHE A 32 0.31 -21.04 -0.20
N PRO A 33 0.38 -21.27 1.13
CA PRO A 33 -0.60 -22.10 1.83
C PRO A 33 -2.02 -21.53 1.69
N GLY A 34 -2.97 -22.35 1.23
CA GLY A 34 -4.37 -21.96 1.10
C GLY A 34 -4.67 -20.96 -0.03
N PHE A 35 -3.72 -20.72 -0.94
CA PHE A 35 -3.97 -19.89 -2.12
C PHE A 35 -4.67 -20.68 -3.22
N GLU A 36 -5.88 -20.24 -3.57
CA GLU A 36 -6.68 -20.82 -4.65
C GLU A 36 -6.96 -19.74 -5.71
N VAL A 37 -6.76 -20.10 -6.99
CA VAL A 37 -7.00 -19.17 -8.11
C VAL A 37 -8.40 -19.38 -8.64
N TYR A 38 -9.18 -18.30 -8.65
CA TYR A 38 -10.51 -18.27 -9.24
C TYR A 38 -10.48 -17.47 -10.53
N PRO A 39 -10.90 -18.04 -11.68
CA PRO A 39 -11.06 -17.27 -12.90
C PRO A 39 -12.18 -16.24 -12.69
N VAL A 40 -11.87 -14.96 -12.89
CA VAL A 40 -12.87 -13.90 -12.89
C VAL A 40 -13.28 -13.64 -14.33
N GLU A 41 -14.56 -13.83 -14.63
CA GLU A 41 -15.13 -13.40 -15.91
C GLU A 41 -15.23 -11.87 -15.89
N LEU A 42 -14.38 -11.22 -16.69
CA LEU A 42 -14.47 -9.78 -16.89
C LEU A 42 -15.70 -9.44 -17.72
N PRO A 43 -16.40 -8.33 -17.41
CA PRO A 43 -17.53 -7.90 -18.22
C PRO A 43 -17.09 -7.64 -19.66
N PRO A 44 -17.98 -7.84 -20.65
CA PRO A 44 -17.71 -7.51 -22.04
C PRO A 44 -17.21 -6.06 -22.18
N TRP A 45 -16.28 -5.81 -23.10
CA TRP A 45 -15.77 -4.46 -23.38
C TRP A 45 -16.86 -3.42 -23.68
N SER A 46 -18.03 -3.86 -24.15
CA SER A 46 -19.20 -3.02 -24.41
C SER A 46 -19.86 -2.46 -23.14
N GLU A 47 -19.67 -3.10 -21.99
CA GLU A 47 -20.22 -2.67 -20.69
C GLU A 47 -19.25 -1.75 -19.94
N LEU A 48 -17.97 -1.73 -20.32
CA LEU A 48 -17.00 -0.83 -19.73
C LEU A 48 -17.26 0.61 -20.20
N PRO A 49 -17.19 1.61 -19.31
CA PRO A 49 -17.38 3.01 -19.69
C PRO A 49 -16.40 3.41 -20.80
N ALA A 50 -16.94 3.85 -21.94
CA ALA A 50 -16.14 4.40 -23.03
C ALA A 50 -15.62 5.82 -22.73
N ALA A 51 -16.07 6.42 -21.63
CA ALA A 51 -15.63 7.72 -21.19
C ALA A 51 -14.11 7.73 -20.97
N ARG A 52 -13.43 8.61 -21.68
CA ARG A 52 -12.00 8.86 -21.55
C ARG A 52 -11.80 10.34 -21.27
N ASP A 53 -10.77 10.65 -20.49
CA ASP A 53 -10.33 12.02 -20.34
C ASP A 53 -9.73 12.51 -21.67
N ALA A 54 -10.50 13.30 -22.43
CA ALA A 54 -10.10 13.80 -23.74
C ALA A 54 -8.81 14.63 -23.69
N GLU A 55 -8.50 15.23 -22.54
CA GLU A 55 -7.29 16.04 -22.35
C GLU A 55 -6.09 15.23 -21.86
N ASN A 56 -6.28 13.94 -21.55
CA ASN A 56 -5.28 13.06 -20.96
C ASN A 56 -4.50 13.76 -19.82
N ARG A 57 -5.22 14.38 -18.87
CA ARG A 57 -4.62 15.24 -17.84
C ARG A 57 -3.57 14.50 -17.00
N LEU A 58 -3.74 13.18 -16.81
CA LEU A 58 -2.75 12.34 -16.13
C LEU A 58 -1.37 12.32 -16.83
N GLN A 59 -1.31 12.52 -18.16
CA GLN A 59 -0.05 12.62 -18.90
C GLN A 59 0.69 13.95 -18.65
N LYS A 60 0.01 14.94 -18.06
CA LYS A 60 0.58 16.24 -17.69
C LYS A 60 1.03 16.30 -16.23
N ALA A 61 0.99 15.18 -15.52
CA ALA A 61 1.42 15.10 -14.13
C ALA A 61 2.92 15.42 -14.02
N GLU A 62 3.30 16.18 -13.00
CA GLU A 62 4.69 16.47 -12.68
C GLU A 62 5.18 15.55 -11.57
N LEU A 63 6.40 15.02 -11.73
CA LEU A 63 7.06 14.26 -10.68
C LEU A 63 7.59 15.22 -9.61
N ARG A 64 7.09 15.08 -8.38
CA ARG A 64 7.53 15.83 -7.21
C ARG A 64 8.22 14.88 -6.21
N PHE A 65 9.15 15.43 -5.43
CA PHE A 65 9.82 14.75 -4.30
C PHE A 65 10.57 13.46 -4.67
N VAL A 66 11.06 13.37 -5.90
CA VAL A 66 11.81 12.20 -6.39
C VAL A 66 13.04 11.95 -5.52
N ASN A 67 13.19 10.73 -5.02
CA ASN A 67 14.27 10.28 -4.15
C ASN A 67 14.38 11.01 -2.79
N GLN A 68 13.33 11.69 -2.33
CA GLN A 68 13.35 12.39 -1.03
C GLN A 68 12.72 11.57 0.10
N VAL A 69 11.74 10.73 -0.20
CA VAL A 69 11.02 9.89 0.77
C VAL A 69 10.97 8.45 0.28
N GLN A 70 11.00 7.47 1.21
CA GLN A 70 11.02 6.05 0.86
C GLN A 70 9.71 5.37 1.21
N GLY A 71 9.09 4.78 0.18
CA GLY A 71 7.82 4.07 0.27
C GLY A 71 6.65 4.94 0.74
N PRO A 72 6.41 6.14 0.18
CA PRO A 72 5.15 6.85 0.42
C PRO A 72 3.97 5.98 -0.04
N GLU A 73 2.85 5.98 0.68
CA GLU A 73 1.68 5.16 0.35
C GLU A 73 0.41 6.03 0.27
N SER A 74 -0.05 6.60 1.38
CA SER A 74 -1.14 7.58 1.37
C SER A 74 -0.64 9.02 1.45
N ILE A 75 -1.35 9.92 0.77
CA ILE A 75 -1.13 11.36 0.79
C ILE A 75 -2.38 12.05 1.33
N THR A 76 -2.21 12.94 2.31
CA THR A 76 -3.30 13.77 2.84
C THR A 76 -2.85 15.19 3.13
N PHE A 77 -3.81 16.09 3.31
CA PHE A 77 -3.59 17.50 3.68
C PHE A 77 -4.40 17.80 4.93
N ASP A 78 -3.84 18.64 5.79
CA ASP A 78 -4.56 19.03 6.99
C ASP A 78 -5.73 20.00 6.67
N PRO A 79 -6.62 20.27 7.64
CA PRO A 79 -7.76 21.17 7.41
C PRO A 79 -7.36 22.63 7.08
N LEU A 80 -6.12 23.02 7.36
CA LEU A 80 -5.57 24.34 7.02
C LEU A 80 -4.96 24.38 5.61
N GLY A 81 -4.97 23.26 4.89
CA GLY A 81 -4.37 23.12 3.56
C GLY A 81 -2.85 22.96 3.58
N ARG A 82 -2.24 22.71 4.74
CA ARG A 82 -0.81 22.38 4.84
C ARG A 82 -0.58 20.95 4.36
N GLY A 83 0.58 20.70 3.75
CA GLY A 83 1.01 19.37 3.38
C GLY A 83 1.89 19.39 2.13
N PRO A 84 2.07 18.23 1.49
CA PRO A 84 1.44 16.93 1.82
C PRO A 84 1.97 16.27 3.10
N TYR A 85 1.14 15.41 3.70
CA TYR A 85 1.52 14.41 4.71
C TYR A 85 1.55 13.02 4.08
N THR A 86 2.53 12.18 4.43
CA THR A 86 2.63 10.80 3.94
C THR A 86 3.23 9.86 4.97
N GLY A 87 2.75 8.62 5.00
CA GLY A 87 3.40 7.53 5.70
C GLY A 87 4.63 7.06 4.93
N VAL A 88 5.68 6.59 5.61
CA VAL A 88 6.91 6.05 4.99
C VAL A 88 7.25 4.66 5.53
N ALA A 89 8.19 3.99 4.86
CA ALA A 89 8.47 2.56 5.09
C ALA A 89 9.05 2.23 6.47
N ASP A 90 9.56 3.24 7.18
CA ASP A 90 10.14 3.09 8.51
C ASP A 90 9.15 3.34 9.66
N GLY A 91 7.86 3.49 9.36
CA GLY A 91 6.80 3.71 10.35
C GLY A 91 6.56 5.17 10.74
N ARG A 92 7.29 6.12 10.14
CA ARG A 92 7.04 7.55 10.32
C ARG A 92 5.93 8.06 9.42
N ILE A 93 5.37 9.18 9.83
CA ILE A 93 4.53 10.05 9.02
C ILE A 93 5.29 11.35 8.86
N LEU A 94 5.57 11.73 7.62
CA LEU A 94 6.29 12.94 7.27
C LEU A 94 5.32 14.00 6.78
N PHE A 95 5.72 15.25 6.97
CA PHE A 95 5.00 16.44 6.52
C PHE A 95 5.95 17.34 5.72
N TRP A 96 5.49 17.83 4.57
CA TRP A 96 6.19 18.83 3.79
C TRP A 96 5.74 20.23 4.19
N ASN A 97 6.67 21.05 4.68
CA ASN A 97 6.38 22.41 5.17
C ASN A 97 6.46 23.50 4.09
N GLY A 98 6.77 23.15 2.84
CA GLY A 98 7.04 24.08 1.75
C GLY A 98 8.51 24.11 1.30
N GLU A 99 9.43 23.77 2.20
CA GLU A 99 10.89 23.80 1.97
C GLU A 99 11.55 22.43 2.15
N SER A 100 11.11 21.66 3.15
CA SER A 100 11.70 20.36 3.50
C SER A 100 10.67 19.41 4.13
N TRP A 101 11.02 18.12 4.13
CA TRP A 101 10.29 17.09 4.87
C TRP A 101 10.69 17.12 6.34
N SER A 102 9.69 17.11 7.22
CA SER A 102 9.86 17.01 8.67
C SER A 102 9.03 15.86 9.23
N ASP A 103 9.51 15.28 10.32
CA ASP A 103 8.80 14.22 11.04
C ASP A 103 7.57 14.81 11.75
N PHE A 104 6.40 14.23 11.48
CA PHE A 104 5.13 14.64 12.11
C PHE A 104 4.70 13.65 13.19
N ALA A 105 4.63 12.35 12.85
CA ALA A 105 4.15 11.35 13.79
C ALA A 105 4.84 9.99 13.62
N TYR A 106 4.69 9.13 14.63
CA TYR A 106 5.25 7.77 14.68
C TYR A 106 4.16 6.79 15.09
N THR A 107 4.07 5.64 14.41
CA THR A 107 3.06 4.62 14.74
C THR A 107 3.51 3.67 15.85
N SER A 108 4.81 3.33 15.92
CA SER A 108 5.38 2.50 16.99
C SER A 108 5.63 3.30 18.28
N GLN A 109 5.09 2.82 19.41
CA GLN A 109 5.29 3.45 20.72
C GLN A 109 6.74 3.32 21.24
N ASN A 110 7.38 2.18 20.95
CA ASN A 110 8.73 1.86 21.44
C ASN A 110 9.74 1.88 20.27
N ARG A 111 9.77 3.00 19.54
CA ARG A 111 10.72 3.17 18.44
C ARG A 111 12.16 3.15 18.98
N SER A 112 13.00 2.33 18.35
CA SER A 112 14.43 2.25 18.61
C SER A 112 15.22 2.48 17.32
N GLY A 113 16.55 2.54 17.41
CA GLY A 113 17.43 2.68 16.23
C GLY A 113 17.31 1.56 15.18
N LEU A 114 16.58 0.48 15.51
CA LEU A 114 16.17 -0.54 14.55
C LEU A 114 15.39 0.08 13.37
N CYS A 115 14.54 1.06 13.67
CA CYS A 115 13.65 1.72 12.74
C CYS A 115 14.28 2.93 12.05
N ASP A 116 15.55 3.23 12.30
CA ASP A 116 16.21 4.37 11.67
C ASP A 116 16.25 4.21 10.14
N PRO A 117 16.26 5.32 9.38
CA PRO A 117 16.29 5.28 7.93
C PRO A 117 17.37 4.34 7.38
N LYS A 118 16.94 3.40 6.56
CA LYS A 118 17.75 2.42 5.84
C LYS A 118 17.95 2.87 4.39
N PRO A 119 19.04 2.41 3.72
CA PRO A 119 19.32 2.79 2.34
C PRO A 119 18.38 2.14 1.30
N SER A 120 17.68 1.06 1.66
CA SER A 120 16.80 0.32 0.73
C SER A 120 15.44 0.08 1.36
N LEU A 121 14.39 0.17 0.53
CA LEU A 121 13.01 -0.14 0.91
C LEU A 121 12.85 -1.57 1.45
N PHE A 122 13.58 -2.53 0.86
CA PHE A 122 13.49 -3.93 1.26
C PHE A 122 14.10 -4.19 2.64
N SER A 123 15.00 -3.33 3.12
CA SER A 123 15.61 -3.46 4.44
C SER A 123 14.62 -3.23 5.59
N TYR A 124 13.47 -2.61 5.32
CA TYR A 124 12.44 -2.41 6.35
C TYR A 124 11.57 -3.65 6.56
N LEU A 125 11.42 -4.54 5.57
CA LEU A 125 10.45 -5.65 5.59
C LEU A 125 10.60 -6.59 6.79
N GLU A 126 11.83 -6.84 7.22
CA GLU A 126 12.12 -7.73 8.36
C GLU A 126 11.53 -7.18 9.67
N ASN A 127 11.68 -5.87 9.90
CA ASN A 127 11.34 -5.20 11.16
C ASN A 127 10.11 -4.32 11.06
N GLU A 128 9.40 -4.36 9.94
CA GLU A 128 8.25 -3.50 9.67
C GLU A 128 7.15 -3.67 10.73
N HIS A 129 6.91 -4.91 11.16
CA HIS A 129 5.96 -5.23 12.22
C HIS A 129 6.32 -4.66 13.61
N ILE A 130 7.57 -4.19 13.80
CA ILE A 130 8.05 -3.54 15.03
C ILE A 130 8.02 -2.02 14.89
N CYS A 131 8.38 -1.53 13.70
CA CYS A 131 8.48 -0.10 13.41
C CYS A 131 7.13 0.52 13.00
N GLY A 132 6.20 -0.30 12.51
CA GLY A 132 4.94 0.10 11.91
C GLY A 132 5.08 0.38 10.42
N ARG A 133 3.93 0.41 9.75
CA ARG A 133 3.79 0.81 8.35
C ARG A 133 2.46 1.54 8.16
N PRO A 134 2.45 2.87 8.28
CA PRO A 134 1.27 3.68 7.99
C PRO A 134 0.98 3.61 6.49
N LEU A 135 -0.17 3.04 6.14
CA LEU A 135 -0.66 2.93 4.78
C LEU A 135 -1.68 4.05 4.58
N GLY A 136 -2.89 3.94 5.14
CA GLY A 136 -3.91 4.99 5.07
C GLY A 136 -3.74 6.13 6.07
N LEU A 137 -3.95 7.37 5.61
CA LEU A 137 -3.92 8.58 6.41
C LEU A 137 -5.12 9.49 6.12
N ARG A 138 -5.88 9.90 7.14
CA ARG A 138 -6.98 10.86 6.98
C ARG A 138 -7.09 11.82 8.15
N PHE A 139 -7.13 13.11 7.85
CA PHE A 139 -7.46 14.13 8.84
C PHE A 139 -8.96 14.23 9.06
N ASN A 140 -9.37 14.27 10.32
CA ASN A 140 -10.71 14.72 10.67
C ASN A 140 -10.79 16.24 10.47
N LYS A 141 -11.66 16.66 9.55
CA LYS A 141 -11.81 18.08 9.16
C LYS A 141 -12.28 19.00 10.31
N LYS A 142 -12.96 18.44 11.33
CA LYS A 142 -13.51 19.21 12.45
C LYS A 142 -12.51 19.34 13.60
N THR A 143 -11.80 18.27 13.93
CA THR A 143 -10.90 18.24 15.10
C THR A 143 -9.43 18.50 14.74
N GLY A 144 -9.04 18.27 13.49
CA GLY A 144 -7.64 18.30 13.07
C GLY A 144 -6.83 17.08 13.49
N ASP A 145 -7.46 16.07 14.08
CA ASP A 145 -6.80 14.81 14.40
C ASP A 145 -6.49 14.01 13.14
N LEU A 146 -5.31 13.38 13.11
CA LEU A 146 -4.92 12.46 12.06
C LEU A 146 -5.22 11.03 12.48
N TYR A 147 -6.02 10.34 11.69
CA TYR A 147 -6.29 8.91 11.81
C TYR A 147 -5.42 8.13 10.83
N ILE A 148 -4.91 7.00 11.30
CA ILE A 148 -3.85 6.24 10.63
C ILE A 148 -4.27 4.78 10.59
N ALA A 149 -4.27 4.18 9.41
CA ALA A 149 -4.35 2.74 9.23
C ALA A 149 -2.91 2.22 9.13
N ASP A 150 -2.44 1.58 10.20
CA ASP A 150 -1.13 0.93 10.22
C ASP A 150 -1.29 -0.56 9.92
N ALA A 151 -0.46 -1.07 9.01
CA ALA A 151 -0.51 -2.46 8.55
C ALA A 151 -0.37 -3.49 9.68
N TYR A 152 0.22 -3.12 10.81
CA TYR A 152 0.49 -4.02 11.94
C TYR A 152 -0.16 -3.56 13.23
N PHE A 153 -0.39 -2.25 13.41
CA PHE A 153 -0.90 -1.69 14.66
C PHE A 153 -2.39 -1.31 14.63
N GLY A 154 -3.11 -1.63 13.55
CA GLY A 154 -4.55 -1.41 13.48
C GLY A 154 -4.89 0.05 13.14
N LEU A 155 -5.99 0.53 13.74
CA LEU A 155 -6.41 1.92 13.61
C LEU A 155 -5.81 2.74 14.74
N LEU A 156 -5.05 3.78 14.39
CA LEU A 156 -4.39 4.69 15.31
C LEU A 156 -4.90 6.13 15.13
N LYS A 157 -4.59 6.97 16.12
CA LYS A 157 -4.89 8.41 16.11
C LYS A 157 -3.73 9.21 16.67
N VAL A 158 -3.47 10.37 16.07
CA VAL A 158 -2.57 11.39 16.62
C VAL A 158 -3.22 12.76 16.51
N GLY A 159 -2.94 13.66 17.47
CA GLY A 159 -3.47 15.01 17.45
C GLY A 159 -2.81 15.90 16.39
N PRO A 160 -3.27 17.16 16.23
CA PRO A 160 -2.75 18.10 15.23
C PRO A 160 -1.29 18.50 15.45
N GLU A 161 -0.77 18.31 16.67
CA GLU A 161 0.64 18.57 17.03
C GLU A 161 1.58 17.41 16.65
N GLY A 162 1.04 16.28 16.17
CA GLY A 162 1.83 15.10 15.85
C GLY A 162 2.30 14.35 17.11
N GLY A 163 3.42 13.62 16.97
CA GLY A 163 4.00 12.78 18.01
C GLY A 163 3.67 11.29 17.88
N VAL A 164 3.64 10.57 19.00
CA VAL A 164 3.38 9.12 19.02
C VAL A 164 1.88 8.87 18.90
N ALA A 165 1.48 8.08 17.90
CA ALA A 165 0.10 7.74 17.67
C ALA A 165 -0.43 6.78 18.76
N THR A 166 -1.69 6.98 19.15
CA THR A 166 -2.40 6.14 20.12
C THR A 166 -3.28 5.13 19.39
N PRO A 167 -3.22 3.83 19.74
CA PRO A 167 -4.12 2.83 19.19
C PRO A 167 -5.57 3.06 19.61
N LEU A 168 -6.49 3.00 18.63
CA LEU A 168 -7.93 3.03 18.86
C LEU A 168 -8.53 1.63 18.87
N THR A 169 -8.15 0.80 17.90
CA THR A 169 -8.55 -0.60 17.84
C THR A 169 -7.57 -1.44 17.03
N THR A 170 -7.40 -2.69 17.45
CA THR A 170 -6.55 -3.71 16.81
C THR A 170 -7.32 -4.97 16.42
N GLU A 171 -8.63 -5.03 16.70
CA GLU A 171 -9.49 -6.17 16.42
C GLU A 171 -10.96 -5.74 16.25
N ALA A 172 -11.73 -6.59 15.59
CA ALA A 172 -13.18 -6.47 15.52
C ALA A 172 -13.80 -7.85 15.74
N GLU A 173 -14.86 -7.93 16.54
CA GLU A 173 -15.57 -9.20 16.82
C GLU A 173 -14.65 -10.33 17.33
N GLY A 174 -13.58 -9.98 18.05
CA GLY A 174 -12.57 -10.92 18.55
C GLY A 174 -11.59 -11.44 17.50
N VAL A 175 -11.61 -10.90 16.27
CA VAL A 175 -10.66 -11.20 15.20
C VAL A 175 -9.62 -10.08 15.12
N PRO A 176 -8.34 -10.36 15.42
CA PRO A 176 -7.27 -9.38 15.30
C PRO A 176 -7.01 -9.00 13.84
N PHE A 177 -6.82 -7.71 13.59
CA PHE A 177 -6.40 -7.23 12.27
C PHE A 177 -4.99 -7.73 11.95
N LYS A 178 -4.73 -8.07 10.68
CA LYS A 178 -3.38 -8.48 10.25
C LYS A 178 -2.78 -7.56 9.18
N PHE A 179 -3.61 -6.81 8.47
CA PHE A 179 -3.17 -5.96 7.38
C PHE A 179 -4.15 -4.80 7.13
N THR A 180 -4.30 -3.92 8.12
CA THR A 180 -5.03 -2.65 7.96
C THR A 180 -4.41 -1.84 6.83
N ASN A 181 -5.21 -1.39 5.87
CA ASN A 181 -4.67 -0.77 4.65
C ASN A 181 -5.06 0.70 4.53
N ASP A 182 -6.27 1.02 4.06
CA ASP A 182 -6.72 2.43 4.00
C ASP A 182 -7.92 2.69 4.91
N LEU A 183 -8.19 3.98 5.15
CA LEU A 183 -9.37 4.46 5.85
C LEU A 183 -9.98 5.71 5.18
N ASP A 184 -11.24 5.98 5.50
CA ASP A 184 -11.92 7.24 5.25
C ASP A 184 -12.81 7.66 6.42
N ILE A 185 -13.13 8.95 6.51
CA ILE A 185 -13.91 9.53 7.60
C ILE A 185 -15.13 10.23 7.01
N ASP A 186 -16.32 9.82 7.44
CA ASP A 186 -17.58 10.45 7.04
C ASP A 186 -17.87 11.73 7.84
N GLU A 187 -18.83 12.54 7.37
CA GLU A 187 -19.17 13.83 7.94
C GLU A 187 -19.67 13.75 9.39
N ASP A 188 -20.28 12.64 9.77
CA ASP A 188 -20.75 12.36 11.13
C ASP A 188 -19.61 11.98 12.10
N GLY A 189 -18.41 11.70 11.56
CA GLY A 189 -17.23 11.27 12.31
C GLY A 189 -17.03 9.76 12.33
N SER A 190 -17.87 8.98 11.63
CA SER A 190 -17.70 7.55 11.45
C SER A 190 -16.44 7.26 10.64
N ILE A 191 -15.67 6.25 11.05
CA ILE A 191 -14.40 5.87 10.42
C ILE A 191 -14.61 4.52 9.75
N TYR A 192 -14.39 4.49 8.44
CA TYR A 192 -14.42 3.29 7.63
C TYR A 192 -12.99 2.91 7.30
N PHE A 193 -12.60 1.67 7.55
CA PHE A 193 -11.25 1.21 7.24
C PHE A 193 -11.28 -0.23 6.75
N THR A 194 -10.23 -0.62 6.05
CA THR A 194 -10.10 -1.96 5.47
C THR A 194 -9.01 -2.76 6.17
N ASP A 195 -9.28 -4.03 6.42
CA ASP A 195 -8.25 -5.04 6.71
C ASP A 195 -8.11 -5.93 5.47
N SER A 196 -6.97 -5.82 4.77
CA SER A 196 -6.76 -6.47 3.46
C SER A 196 -6.64 -7.99 3.56
N SER A 197 -6.33 -8.52 4.74
CA SER A 197 -6.24 -9.95 4.96
C SER A 197 -6.31 -10.24 6.45
N PHE A 198 -7.14 -11.20 6.84
CA PHE A 198 -7.18 -11.73 8.21
C PHE A 198 -6.16 -12.87 8.45
N ASN A 199 -5.52 -13.38 7.38
CA ASN A 199 -4.59 -14.50 7.45
C ASN A 199 -3.12 -14.06 7.36
N PHE A 200 -2.84 -13.03 6.55
CA PHE A 200 -1.49 -12.70 6.13
C PHE A 200 -1.17 -11.23 6.39
N GLN A 201 -0.04 -10.99 7.05
CA GLN A 201 0.51 -9.66 7.23
C GLN A 201 1.20 -9.16 5.96
N ARG A 202 1.36 -7.83 5.85
CA ARG A 202 2.01 -7.16 4.71
C ARG A 202 3.39 -7.72 4.35
N ARG A 203 4.21 -8.09 5.33
CA ARG A 203 5.55 -8.69 5.10
C ARG A 203 5.53 -9.97 4.27
N TYR A 204 4.43 -10.72 4.30
CA TYR A 204 4.23 -11.91 3.47
C TYR A 204 3.71 -11.54 2.07
N CYS A 205 2.96 -10.44 1.97
CA CYS A 205 2.39 -9.94 0.72
C CYS A 205 3.42 -9.21 -0.17
N SER A 206 4.48 -8.64 0.39
CA SER A 206 5.53 -7.99 -0.43
C SER A 206 6.31 -8.96 -1.32
N PHE A 207 6.23 -10.27 -1.06
CA PHE A 207 6.73 -11.32 -1.96
C PHE A 207 5.77 -11.62 -3.14
N ILE A 208 4.57 -11.03 -3.16
CA ILE A 208 3.49 -11.26 -4.14
C ILE A 208 3.49 -10.19 -5.25
N SER A 209 4.18 -9.07 -5.02
CA SER A 209 4.41 -8.02 -6.02
C SER A 209 5.85 -8.12 -6.54
N PRO A 210 6.16 -8.97 -7.54
CA PRO A 210 7.42 -8.84 -8.25
C PRO A 210 7.40 -7.48 -8.95
N GLU A 211 8.37 -6.64 -8.60
CA GLU A 211 8.95 -5.55 -9.38
C GLU A 211 8.03 -4.88 -10.42
N PHE A 212 7.53 -3.69 -10.08
CA PHE A 212 7.18 -2.69 -11.10
C PHE A 212 8.45 -2.07 -11.69
#